data_AF-A0A344U9B7-F1
#
_entry.id   AF-A0A344U9B7-F1
#
_cell.length_a   1.000
_cell.length_b   1.000
_cell.length_c   1.000
_cell.angle_alpha   90.00
_cell.angle_beta   90.00
_cell.angle_gamma   90.00
#
_symmetry.space_group_name_H-M   'P 1'
#
loop_
_entity.id
_entity.type
_entity.pdbx_description
1 polymer ?
#
loop_
_entity_poly.entity_id
_entity_poly.type
_entity_poly.pdbx_seq_one_letter_code
_entity_poly.pdbx_strand_id
1 'polypeptide(L)'
;MEMDDVLRRLAAVGPFFTVSGGARPPAEGFRPLAGLYGERLGPYVAEVGRRIGSGPGRVAASTAQFGIASRLWSLGLGCAVLGGRVPDLGPDRLWWRVPEGGSLELWLPAPGEGARPAADLGPAVLAHLEVLDAALRERYRISPQVLRGNTASGLVGAVRVLLGRVPDGGPATALAAGLLADGGALGGTGAFVHEEGLGVAFVRRSCCLYYRTQGGGLCGDCVLRTR
;
A
#
# COMPACT_ATOMS: atom_id res chain seq x y z
N MET A 1 -13.26 2.69 -20.77
CA MET A 1 -13.34 3.81 -19.81
C MET A 1 -11.94 4.39 -19.72
N GLU A 2 -11.81 5.70 -19.90
CA GLU A 2 -10.51 6.37 -19.82
C GLU A 2 -9.98 6.33 -18.38
N MET A 3 -8.66 6.34 -18.21
CA MET A 3 -8.06 6.21 -16.88
C MET A 3 -8.47 7.37 -15.95
N ASP A 4 -8.67 8.59 -16.48
CA ASP A 4 -9.10 9.72 -15.67
C ASP A 4 -10.51 9.53 -15.08
N ASP A 5 -11.41 8.86 -15.81
CA ASP A 5 -12.73 8.47 -15.30
C ASP A 5 -12.62 7.43 -14.20
N VAL A 6 -11.71 6.45 -14.36
CA VAL A 6 -11.41 5.45 -13.34
C VAL A 6 -10.95 6.14 -12.06
N LEU A 7 -9.97 7.05 -12.14
CA LEU A 7 -9.42 7.75 -10.98
C LEU A 7 -10.47 8.61 -10.26
N ARG A 8 -11.39 9.24 -11.00
CA ARG A 8 -12.48 10.02 -10.41
C ARG A 8 -13.45 9.14 -9.61
N ARG A 9 -13.82 7.97 -10.14
CA ARG A 9 -14.66 6.99 -9.43
C ARG A 9 -13.93 6.39 -8.23
N LEU A 10 -12.63 6.13 -8.40
CA LEU A 10 -11.75 5.58 -7.39
C LEU A 10 -11.65 6.48 -6.15
N ALA A 11 -11.64 7.81 -6.34
CA ALA A 11 -11.63 8.77 -5.23
C ALA A 11 -12.83 8.62 -4.27
N ALA A 12 -14.00 8.21 -4.79
CA ALA A 12 -15.19 7.98 -3.97
C ALA A 12 -15.09 6.73 -3.07
N VAL A 13 -14.16 5.80 -3.37
CA VAL A 13 -13.92 4.60 -2.54
C VAL A 13 -13.28 4.98 -1.21
N GLY A 14 -12.35 5.94 -1.20
CA GLY A 14 -11.77 6.45 0.04
C GLY A 14 -10.39 7.09 -0.11
N PRO A 15 -9.80 7.58 1.00
CA PRO A 15 -8.57 8.36 0.96
C PRO A 15 -7.37 7.56 0.44
N PHE A 16 -7.27 6.26 0.75
CA PHE A 16 -6.21 5.39 0.22
C PHE A 16 -6.36 5.06 -1.28
N PHE A 17 -7.54 5.32 -1.85
CA PHE A 17 -7.85 5.10 -3.26
C PHE A 17 -7.76 6.39 -4.08
N THR A 18 -7.56 7.55 -3.44
CA THR A 18 -7.49 8.83 -4.15
C THR A 18 -6.09 9.10 -4.68
N VAL A 19 -5.94 9.44 -5.96
CA VAL A 19 -4.69 9.98 -6.53
C VAL A 19 -5.06 11.08 -7.50
N SER A 20 -4.36 12.20 -7.42
CA SER A 20 -4.52 13.29 -8.39
C SER A 20 -3.61 13.04 -9.60
N GLY A 21 -4.01 13.50 -10.77
CA GLY A 21 -3.25 13.30 -12.00
C GLY A 21 -3.31 14.49 -12.95
N GLY A 22 -2.43 14.46 -13.95
CA GLY A 22 -2.27 15.52 -14.96
C GLY A 22 -0.80 15.88 -15.19
N ALA A 23 -0.50 16.40 -16.38
CA ALA A 23 0.88 16.58 -16.86
C ALA A 23 1.76 17.44 -15.93
N ARG A 24 1.16 18.34 -15.14
CA ARG A 24 1.86 19.16 -14.15
C ARG A 24 1.09 19.17 -12.82
N PRO A 25 1.74 18.89 -11.68
CA PRO A 25 1.10 19.04 -10.39
C PRO A 25 0.72 20.51 -10.13
N PRO A 26 -0.43 20.78 -9.49
CA PRO A 26 -0.95 22.14 -9.29
C PRO A 26 -0.18 22.91 -8.21
N ALA A 27 0.64 22.24 -7.41
CA ALA A 27 1.35 22.81 -6.28
C ALA A 27 2.84 22.47 -6.32
N GLU A 28 3.63 23.37 -5.76
CA GLU A 28 5.06 23.16 -5.56
C GLU A 28 5.32 21.97 -4.62
N GLY A 29 6.49 21.32 -4.79
CA GLY A 29 7.00 20.33 -3.86
C GLY A 29 6.73 18.85 -4.20
N PHE A 30 5.92 18.55 -5.22
CA PHE A 30 5.88 17.18 -5.76
C PHE A 30 7.21 16.82 -6.42
N ARG A 31 7.69 15.60 -6.15
CA ARG A 31 8.96 15.06 -6.66
C ARG A 31 8.78 13.62 -7.11
N PRO A 32 9.64 13.08 -8.00
CA PRO A 32 9.61 11.65 -8.33
C PRO A 32 9.71 10.76 -7.07
N LEU A 33 8.87 9.74 -6.99
CA LEU A 33 8.78 8.82 -5.85
C LEU A 33 10.03 7.95 -5.72
N ALA A 34 10.73 7.63 -6.81
CA ALA A 34 12.04 6.98 -6.74
C ALA A 34 13.03 7.72 -5.83
N GLY A 35 13.02 9.06 -5.83
CA GLY A 35 13.86 9.88 -4.95
C GLY A 35 13.52 9.76 -3.46
N LEU A 36 12.31 9.27 -3.12
CA LEU A 36 11.94 8.94 -1.74
C LEU A 36 12.80 7.80 -1.19
N TYR A 37 13.11 6.79 -2.00
CA TYR A 37 13.78 5.56 -1.51
C TYR A 37 15.30 5.75 -1.37
N GLY A 38 15.84 6.80 -1.98
CA GLY A 38 17.21 7.28 -1.80
C GLY A 38 17.35 8.19 -0.57
N GLU A 39 17.86 9.40 -0.76
CA GLU A 39 18.25 10.32 0.32
C GLU A 39 17.08 10.75 1.22
N ARG A 40 15.85 10.77 0.68
CA ARG A 40 14.67 11.26 1.41
C ARG A 40 14.00 10.22 2.31
N LEU A 41 14.44 8.97 2.26
CA LEU A 41 13.85 7.88 3.05
C LEU A 41 14.01 8.15 4.54
N GLY A 42 15.19 8.64 4.95
CA GLY A 42 15.50 8.98 6.34
C GLY A 42 14.53 10.01 6.93
N PRO A 43 14.44 11.20 6.33
CA PRO A 43 13.48 12.23 6.73
C PRO A 43 12.02 11.77 6.72
N TYR A 44 11.61 11.00 5.69
CA TYR A 44 10.24 10.49 5.62
C TYR A 44 9.92 9.51 6.75
N VAL A 45 10.83 8.56 7.03
CA VAL A 45 10.67 7.62 8.15
C VAL A 45 10.64 8.36 9.48
N ALA A 46 11.50 9.39 9.67
CA ALA A 46 11.47 10.21 10.88
C ALA A 46 10.11 10.91 11.07
N GLU A 47 9.55 11.48 10.01
CA GLU A 47 8.24 12.12 10.04
C GLU A 47 7.10 11.13 10.36
N VAL A 48 7.13 9.93 9.76
CA VAL A 48 6.19 8.86 10.11
C VAL A 48 6.31 8.50 11.59
N GLY A 49 7.54 8.35 12.10
CA GLY A 49 7.83 8.03 13.49
C GLY A 49 7.35 9.08 14.48
N ARG A 50 7.47 10.37 14.11
CA ARG A 50 6.94 11.50 14.88
C ARG A 50 5.41 11.42 14.98
N ARG A 51 4.72 11.15 13.86
CA ARG A 51 3.25 11.09 13.82
C ARG A 51 2.65 9.96 14.63
N ILE A 52 3.29 8.78 14.58
CA ILE A 52 2.82 7.61 15.31
C ILE A 52 3.38 7.53 16.72
N GLY A 53 4.18 8.50 17.17
CA GLY A 53 4.76 8.50 18.52
C GLY A 53 5.72 7.32 18.79
N SER A 54 6.37 6.77 17.76
CA SER A 54 7.43 5.75 17.95
C SER A 54 8.83 6.32 18.06
N GLY A 55 9.01 7.59 17.66
CA GLY A 55 10.32 8.11 17.30
C GLY A 55 10.87 7.45 16.02
N PRO A 56 12.11 7.77 15.62
CA PRO A 56 12.74 7.18 14.44
C PRO A 56 13.05 5.69 14.64
N GLY A 57 13.28 4.96 13.54
CA GLY A 57 13.77 3.58 13.58
C GLY A 57 12.79 2.54 13.01
N ARG A 58 12.86 1.30 13.51
CA ARG A 58 12.21 0.13 12.89
C ARG A 58 10.68 0.20 12.85
N VAL A 59 10.05 0.73 13.89
CA VAL A 59 8.58 0.85 13.94
C VAL A 59 8.13 1.85 12.87
N ALA A 60 8.72 3.04 12.85
CA ALA A 60 8.45 4.06 11.85
C ALA A 60 8.73 3.58 10.42
N ALA A 61 9.84 2.88 10.19
CA ALA A 61 10.20 2.33 8.89
C ALA A 61 9.21 1.25 8.42
N SER A 62 8.76 0.36 9.32
CA SER A 62 7.73 -0.63 9.02
C SER A 62 6.40 0.03 8.66
N THR A 63 6.00 1.06 9.42
CA THR A 63 4.76 1.81 9.16
C THR A 63 4.83 2.62 7.87
N ALA A 64 5.99 3.21 7.56
CA ALA A 64 6.22 3.93 6.31
C ALA A 64 6.05 2.99 5.10
N GLN A 65 6.65 1.80 5.17
CA GLN A 65 6.50 0.78 4.13
C GLN A 65 5.06 0.30 4.00
N PHE A 66 4.40 0.01 5.11
CA PHE A 66 3.00 -0.42 5.12
C PHE A 66 2.08 0.63 4.49
N GLY A 67 2.31 1.92 4.78
CA GLY A 67 1.55 3.02 4.19
C GLY A 67 1.70 3.10 2.67
N ILE A 68 2.94 3.00 2.16
CA ILE A 68 3.22 3.00 0.72
C ILE A 68 2.63 1.76 0.05
N ALA A 69 2.86 0.56 0.60
CA ALA A 69 2.31 -0.68 0.06
C ALA A 69 0.78 -0.65 -0.01
N SER A 70 0.12 -0.18 1.06
CA SER A 70 -1.34 -0.05 1.11
C SER A 70 -1.85 0.93 0.04
N ARG A 71 -1.15 2.05 -0.17
CA ARG A 71 -1.50 3.02 -1.21
C ARG A 71 -1.36 2.43 -2.62
N LEU A 72 -0.25 1.73 -2.91
CA LEU A 72 -0.06 1.07 -4.21
C LEU A 72 -1.13 0.01 -4.48
N TRP A 73 -1.45 -0.83 -3.48
CA TRP A 73 -2.52 -1.82 -3.63
C TRP A 73 -3.90 -1.18 -3.81
N SER A 74 -4.25 -0.17 -3.02
CA SER A 74 -5.53 0.52 -3.15
C SER A 74 -5.70 1.15 -4.54
N LEU A 75 -4.68 1.87 -5.03
CA LEU A 75 -4.74 2.47 -6.36
C LEU A 75 -4.84 1.41 -7.45
N GLY A 76 -3.94 0.43 -7.43
CA GLY A 76 -3.85 -0.57 -8.49
C GLY A 76 -5.04 -1.52 -8.53
N LEU A 77 -5.46 -2.08 -7.38
CA LEU A 77 -6.64 -2.97 -7.32
C LEU A 77 -7.91 -2.21 -7.69
N GLY A 78 -8.10 -1.00 -7.17
CA GLY A 78 -9.31 -0.27 -7.48
C GLY A 78 -9.40 0.14 -8.94
N CYS A 79 -8.27 0.50 -9.59
CA CYS A 79 -8.24 0.71 -11.04
C CYS A 79 -8.55 -0.58 -11.81
N ALA A 80 -7.96 -1.70 -11.41
CA ALA A 80 -8.21 -3.00 -12.02
C ALA A 80 -9.69 -3.41 -11.93
N VAL A 81 -10.32 -3.22 -10.77
CA VAL A 81 -11.74 -3.53 -10.55
C VAL A 81 -12.65 -2.61 -11.35
N LEU A 82 -12.41 -1.30 -11.31
CA LEU A 82 -13.32 -0.33 -11.93
C LEU A 82 -13.15 -0.24 -13.45
N GLY A 83 -11.93 -0.39 -13.95
CA GLY A 83 -11.57 -0.12 -15.35
C GLY A 83 -10.82 -1.24 -16.08
N GLY A 84 -10.55 -2.39 -15.43
CA GLY A 84 -9.87 -3.54 -16.05
C GLY A 84 -8.39 -3.33 -16.37
N ARG A 85 -7.83 -2.18 -16.00
CA ARG A 85 -6.44 -1.77 -16.27
C ARG A 85 -5.82 -1.12 -15.05
N VAL A 86 -4.50 -1.15 -14.99
CA VAL A 86 -3.72 -0.59 -13.88
C VAL A 86 -2.82 0.51 -14.45
N PRO A 87 -2.79 1.71 -13.84
CA PRO A 87 -1.83 2.73 -14.26
C PRO A 87 -0.39 2.25 -14.06
N ASP A 88 0.58 2.86 -14.74
CA ASP A 88 1.97 2.56 -14.44
C ASP A 88 2.33 3.08 -13.03
N LEU A 89 2.42 2.15 -12.08
CA LEU A 89 2.76 2.42 -10.69
C LEU A 89 4.27 2.37 -10.43
N GLY A 90 5.11 2.38 -11.46
CA GLY A 90 6.56 2.43 -11.30
C GLY A 90 7.00 3.63 -10.44
N PRO A 91 8.07 3.51 -9.64
CA PRO A 91 8.53 4.59 -8.76
C PRO A 91 8.93 5.87 -9.52
N ASP A 92 9.33 5.77 -10.79
CA ASP A 92 9.62 6.92 -11.66
C ASP A 92 8.39 7.52 -12.33
N ARG A 93 7.26 6.79 -12.33
CA ARG A 93 5.98 7.23 -12.91
C ARG A 93 5.07 7.87 -11.88
N LEU A 94 5.38 7.71 -10.59
CA LEU A 94 4.68 8.32 -9.48
C LEU A 94 5.47 9.48 -8.92
N TRP A 95 4.75 10.54 -8.56
CA TRP A 95 5.29 11.68 -7.85
C TRP A 95 4.69 11.70 -6.45
N TRP A 96 5.42 12.27 -5.50
CA TRP A 96 4.99 12.33 -4.11
C TRP A 96 5.30 13.67 -3.48
N ARG A 97 4.54 13.96 -2.43
CA ARG A 97 4.89 14.96 -1.42
C ARG A 97 4.34 14.53 -0.07
N VAL A 98 4.81 15.18 0.98
CA VAL A 98 4.20 15.11 2.31
C VAL A 98 3.92 16.56 2.72
N PRO A 99 2.65 17.00 2.71
CA PRO A 99 2.31 18.31 3.24
C PRO A 99 2.55 18.36 4.74
N GLU A 100 2.73 19.56 5.27
CA GLU A 100 2.87 19.77 6.71
C GLU A 100 1.64 19.22 7.45
N GLY A 101 1.89 18.35 8.44
CA GLY A 101 0.82 17.68 9.20
C GLY A 101 -0.02 16.64 8.45
N GLY A 102 0.09 16.50 7.12
CA GLY A 102 -0.76 15.61 6.31
C GLY A 102 -0.04 14.38 5.76
N SER A 103 -0.76 13.32 5.40
CA SER A 103 -0.18 12.05 4.91
C SER A 103 0.53 12.17 3.56
N LEU A 104 1.30 11.13 3.20
CA LEU A 104 1.91 11.06 1.87
C LEU A 104 0.84 11.18 0.79
N GLU A 105 1.01 12.15 -0.09
CA GLU A 105 0.17 12.36 -1.26
C GLU A 105 0.90 11.84 -2.50
N LEU A 106 0.15 11.21 -3.39
CA LEU A 106 0.66 10.73 -4.68
C LEU A 106 0.07 11.56 -5.81
N TRP A 107 0.88 11.74 -6.85
CA TRP A 107 0.48 12.36 -8.11
C TRP A 107 0.89 11.46 -9.28
N LEU A 108 0.01 11.31 -10.26
CA LEU A 108 0.21 10.48 -11.45
C LEU A 108 0.21 11.39 -12.70
N PRO A 109 1.38 11.76 -13.26
CA PRO A 109 1.47 12.76 -14.32
C PRO A 109 0.71 12.40 -15.60
N ALA A 110 0.78 11.14 -16.03
CA ALA A 110 0.13 10.67 -17.25
C ALA A 110 -0.60 9.34 -16.97
N PRO A 111 -1.81 9.37 -16.40
CA PRO A 111 -2.49 8.16 -15.93
C PRO A 111 -2.75 7.08 -16.97
N GLY A 112 -3.04 7.48 -18.21
CA GLY A 112 -3.29 6.55 -19.32
C GLY A 112 -2.02 5.97 -19.95
N GLU A 113 -0.88 6.66 -19.84
CA GLU A 113 0.37 6.22 -20.46
C GLU A 113 0.98 5.04 -19.69
N GLY A 114 1.32 3.98 -20.42
CA GLY A 114 1.90 2.77 -19.81
C GLY A 114 0.91 1.96 -18.97
N ALA A 115 -0.39 2.26 -19.05
CA ALA A 115 -1.42 1.49 -18.36
C ALA A 115 -1.43 0.03 -18.85
N ARG A 116 -1.37 -0.91 -17.90
CA ARG A 116 -1.19 -2.34 -18.14
C ARG A 116 -2.47 -3.12 -17.88
N PRO A 117 -2.60 -4.36 -18.38
CA PRO A 117 -3.67 -5.27 -17.99
C PRO A 117 -3.72 -5.48 -16.47
N ALA A 118 -4.92 -5.71 -15.92
CA ALA A 118 -5.12 -5.98 -14.49
C ALA A 118 -4.27 -7.14 -13.94
N ALA A 119 -3.95 -8.14 -14.77
CA ALA A 119 -3.11 -9.27 -14.41
C ALA A 119 -1.68 -8.86 -14.01
N ASP A 120 -1.18 -7.71 -14.50
CA ASP A 120 0.18 -7.24 -14.22
C ASP A 120 0.29 -6.49 -12.89
N LEU A 121 -0.82 -6.29 -12.18
CA LEU A 121 -0.86 -5.54 -10.91
C LEU A 121 0.14 -6.09 -9.88
N GLY A 122 0.10 -7.41 -9.66
CA GLY A 122 0.95 -8.08 -8.68
C GLY A 122 2.43 -7.86 -8.96
N PRO A 123 2.94 -8.29 -10.14
CA PRO A 123 4.32 -8.04 -10.53
C PRO A 123 4.73 -6.56 -10.45
N ALA A 124 3.89 -5.63 -10.91
CA ALA A 124 4.21 -4.21 -10.92
C ALA A 124 4.38 -3.63 -9.51
N VAL A 125 3.46 -3.94 -8.59
CA VAL A 125 3.56 -3.45 -7.20
C VAL A 125 4.70 -4.13 -6.44
N LEU A 126 4.93 -5.42 -6.66
CA LEU A 126 6.03 -6.14 -6.00
C LEU A 126 7.40 -5.64 -6.46
N ALA A 127 7.59 -5.40 -7.77
CA ALA A 127 8.83 -4.82 -8.30
C ALA A 127 9.08 -3.40 -7.74
N HIS A 128 8.02 -2.59 -7.60
CA HIS A 128 8.13 -1.30 -6.93
C HIS A 128 8.59 -1.45 -5.48
N LEU A 129 7.93 -2.31 -4.72
CA LEU A 129 8.19 -2.48 -3.29
C LEU A 129 9.57 -3.09 -3.03
N GLU A 130 10.12 -3.90 -3.94
CA GLU A 130 11.48 -4.43 -3.81
C GLU A 130 12.53 -3.34 -3.65
N VAL A 131 12.40 -2.22 -4.37
CA VAL A 131 13.31 -1.06 -4.28
C VAL A 131 13.25 -0.42 -2.89
N LEU A 132 12.03 -0.19 -2.39
CA LEU A 132 11.82 0.36 -1.04
C LEU A 132 12.30 -0.61 0.04
N ASP A 133 11.94 -1.88 -0.08
CA ASP A 133 12.26 -2.93 0.88
C ASP A 133 13.78 -3.12 1.00
N ALA A 134 14.53 -3.06 -0.10
CA ALA A 134 15.99 -3.09 -0.09
C ALA A 134 16.59 -1.95 0.75
N ALA A 135 16.15 -0.71 0.51
CA ALA A 135 16.64 0.45 1.24
C ALA A 135 16.29 0.39 2.74
N LEU A 136 15.10 -0.12 3.09
CA LEU A 136 14.67 -0.28 4.48
C LEU A 136 15.41 -1.41 5.21
N ARG A 137 15.70 -2.52 4.52
CA ARG A 137 16.52 -3.61 5.06
C ARG A 137 17.94 -3.15 5.38
N GLU A 138 18.52 -2.36 4.48
CA GLU A 138 19.86 -1.80 4.65
C GLU A 138 19.91 -0.83 5.85
N ARG A 139 19.04 0.19 5.86
CA ARG A 139 19.13 1.32 6.80
C ARG A 139 18.51 1.04 8.17
N TYR A 140 17.47 0.21 8.23
CA TYR A 140 16.69 -0.03 9.44
C TYR A 140 16.68 -1.49 9.88
N ARG A 141 17.34 -2.40 9.14
CA ARG A 141 17.40 -3.83 9.48
C ARG A 141 16.00 -4.45 9.67
N ILE A 142 15.03 -4.04 8.86
CA ILE A 142 13.70 -4.68 8.88
C ILE A 142 13.82 -6.06 8.23
N SER A 143 13.17 -7.05 8.84
CA SER A 143 13.14 -8.42 8.30
C SER A 143 12.34 -8.45 7.00
N PRO A 144 12.82 -9.17 5.95
CA PRO A 144 12.02 -9.44 4.75
C PRO A 144 10.64 -10.01 5.06
N GLN A 145 10.52 -10.84 6.11
CA GLN A 145 9.25 -11.42 6.53
C GLN A 145 8.24 -10.35 6.99
N VAL A 146 8.72 -9.32 7.69
CA VAL A 146 7.87 -8.20 8.15
C VAL A 146 7.38 -7.37 6.96
N LEU A 147 8.28 -7.05 6.02
CA LEU A 147 7.95 -6.25 4.82
C LEU A 147 6.96 -6.99 3.91
N ARG A 148 7.17 -8.29 3.70
CA ARG A 148 6.25 -9.15 2.93
C ARG A 148 4.89 -9.27 3.63
N GLY A 149 4.87 -9.42 4.96
CA GLY A 149 3.64 -9.44 5.74
C GLY A 149 2.88 -8.10 5.73
N ASN A 150 3.58 -6.96 5.77
CA ASN A 150 2.98 -5.65 5.58
C ASN A 150 2.36 -5.51 4.19
N THR A 151 3.08 -5.95 3.15
CA THR A 151 2.60 -5.96 1.77
C THR A 151 1.31 -6.77 1.62
N ALA A 152 1.26 -7.98 2.19
CA ALA A 152 0.05 -8.81 2.20
C ALA A 152 -1.12 -8.18 2.97
N SER A 153 -0.86 -7.59 4.14
CA SER A 153 -1.90 -6.90 4.92
C SER A 153 -2.43 -5.66 4.20
N GLY A 154 -1.58 -4.91 3.48
CA GLY A 154 -2.03 -3.79 2.65
C GLY A 154 -2.94 -4.25 1.50
N LEU A 155 -2.58 -5.37 0.85
CA LEU A 155 -3.40 -5.98 -0.21
C LEU A 155 -4.78 -6.40 0.33
N VAL A 156 -4.80 -7.15 1.43
CA VAL A 156 -6.05 -7.60 2.07
C VAL A 156 -6.90 -6.42 2.54
N GLY A 157 -6.27 -5.37 3.09
CA GLY A 157 -6.94 -4.14 3.47
C GLY A 157 -7.64 -3.47 2.28
N ALA A 158 -6.96 -3.37 1.13
CA ALA A 158 -7.55 -2.82 -0.08
C ALA A 158 -8.73 -3.68 -0.60
N VAL A 159 -8.62 -5.00 -0.58
CA VAL A 159 -9.72 -5.93 -0.94
C VAL A 159 -10.94 -5.70 -0.05
N ARG A 160 -10.77 -5.62 1.29
CA ARG A 160 -11.88 -5.39 2.22
C ARG A 160 -12.62 -4.08 1.92
N VAL A 161 -11.89 -3.00 1.65
CA VAL A 161 -12.51 -1.72 1.32
C VAL A 161 -13.29 -1.80 0.00
N LEU A 162 -12.73 -2.46 -1.02
CA LEU A 162 -13.40 -2.64 -2.31
C LEU A 162 -14.68 -3.47 -2.19
N LEU A 163 -14.64 -4.59 -1.48
CA LEU A 163 -15.82 -5.43 -1.24
C LEU A 163 -16.93 -4.68 -0.47
N GLY A 164 -16.54 -3.80 0.46
CA GLY A 164 -17.50 -3.03 1.26
C GLY A 164 -18.05 -1.76 0.59
N ARG A 165 -17.40 -1.26 -0.48
CA ARG A 165 -17.73 0.06 -1.07
C ARG A 165 -17.97 0.04 -2.58
N VAL A 166 -17.61 -1.03 -3.28
CA VAL A 166 -17.79 -1.17 -4.72
C VAL A 166 -18.75 -2.34 -4.96
N PRO A 167 -19.95 -2.10 -5.55
CA PRO A 167 -20.95 -3.14 -5.78
C PRO A 167 -20.39 -4.40 -6.48
N ASP A 168 -19.52 -4.21 -7.48
CA ASP A 168 -18.87 -5.28 -8.24
C ASP A 168 -17.42 -5.51 -7.79
N GLY A 169 -17.12 -5.42 -6.48
CA GLY A 169 -15.77 -5.55 -5.92
C GLY A 169 -15.15 -6.96 -5.99
N GLY A 170 -15.92 -7.98 -6.39
CA GLY A 170 -15.51 -9.39 -6.44
C GLY A 170 -14.19 -9.68 -7.18
N PRO A 171 -13.86 -9.02 -8.31
CA PRO A 171 -12.58 -9.22 -8.99
C PRO A 171 -11.35 -8.91 -8.13
N ALA A 172 -11.47 -8.04 -7.11
CA ALA A 172 -10.39 -7.77 -6.17
C ALA A 172 -9.95 -9.04 -5.42
N THR A 173 -10.92 -9.87 -5.02
CA THR A 173 -10.66 -11.14 -4.34
C THR A 173 -9.91 -12.10 -5.26
N ALA A 174 -10.31 -12.22 -6.53
CA ALA A 174 -9.65 -13.12 -7.48
C ALA A 174 -8.18 -12.70 -7.73
N LEU A 175 -7.93 -11.40 -7.94
CA LEU A 175 -6.58 -10.88 -8.12
C LEU A 175 -5.71 -11.08 -6.87
N ALA A 176 -6.26 -10.86 -5.67
CA ALA A 176 -5.53 -11.06 -4.42
C ALA A 176 -5.30 -12.54 -4.10
N ALA A 177 -6.26 -13.41 -4.43
CA ALA A 177 -6.18 -14.85 -4.16
C ALA A 177 -4.96 -15.49 -4.84
N GLY A 178 -4.68 -15.16 -6.11
CA GLY A 178 -3.50 -15.67 -6.81
C GLY A 178 -2.18 -15.28 -6.15
N LEU A 179 -2.10 -14.07 -5.58
CA LEU A 179 -0.90 -13.61 -4.87
C LEU A 179 -0.74 -14.27 -3.49
N LEU A 180 -1.85 -14.52 -2.81
CA LEU A 180 -1.88 -15.05 -1.43
C LEU A 180 -1.93 -16.58 -1.36
N ALA A 181 -2.21 -17.26 -2.47
CA ALA A 181 -2.24 -18.72 -2.56
C ALA A 181 -0.87 -19.34 -2.25
N ASP A 182 -0.85 -20.63 -1.93
CA ASP A 182 0.38 -21.39 -1.77
C ASP A 182 1.19 -21.37 -3.07
N GLY A 183 2.49 -21.07 -2.96
CA GLY A 183 3.37 -20.82 -4.11
C GLY A 183 3.24 -19.42 -4.73
N GLY A 184 2.23 -18.64 -4.34
CA GLY A 184 2.09 -17.23 -4.74
C GLY A 184 3.13 -16.32 -4.08
N ALA A 185 3.38 -15.16 -4.69
CA ALA A 185 4.41 -14.22 -4.23
C ALA A 185 4.21 -13.73 -2.79
N LEU A 186 2.98 -13.74 -2.28
CA LEU A 186 2.59 -13.41 -0.90
C LEU A 186 2.04 -14.62 -0.12
N GLY A 187 2.16 -15.84 -0.66
CA GLY A 187 1.77 -17.09 -0.02
C GLY A 187 2.47 -17.34 1.32
N GLY A 188 1.73 -17.83 2.32
CA GLY A 188 2.29 -18.11 3.64
C GLY A 188 2.64 -16.87 4.47
N THR A 189 2.21 -15.67 4.07
CA THR A 189 2.33 -14.44 4.90
C THR A 189 1.30 -14.35 6.01
N GLY A 190 0.25 -15.16 5.93
CA GLY A 190 -0.86 -15.17 6.86
C GLY A 190 -1.89 -16.25 6.52
N ALA A 191 -3.01 -16.23 7.22
CA ALA A 191 -4.15 -17.10 6.98
C ALA A 191 -5.45 -16.31 7.17
N PHE A 192 -6.48 -16.67 6.41
CA PHE A 192 -7.84 -16.20 6.66
C PHE A 192 -8.47 -17.05 7.76
N VAL A 193 -9.16 -16.39 8.69
CA VAL A 193 -9.90 -17.02 9.79
C VAL A 193 -11.30 -16.41 9.85
N HIS A 194 -12.22 -17.09 10.51
CA HIS A 194 -13.53 -16.53 10.83
C HIS A 194 -13.53 -16.09 12.30
N GLU A 195 -13.88 -14.84 12.57
CA GLU A 195 -14.07 -14.29 13.91
C GLU A 195 -15.56 -14.10 14.13
N GLU A 196 -16.10 -14.72 15.19
CA GLU A 196 -17.52 -14.59 15.53
C GLU A 196 -17.90 -13.12 15.74
N GLY A 197 -18.99 -12.69 15.10
CA GLY A 197 -19.46 -11.29 15.13
C GLY A 197 -18.68 -10.31 14.23
N LEU A 198 -17.49 -10.66 13.74
CA LEU A 198 -16.65 -9.79 12.88
C LEU A 198 -16.47 -10.34 11.46
N GLY A 199 -16.74 -11.63 11.23
CA GLY A 199 -16.67 -12.27 9.92
C GLY A 199 -15.25 -12.70 9.54
N VAL A 200 -14.93 -12.63 8.24
CA VAL A 200 -13.63 -13.09 7.71
C VAL A 200 -12.52 -12.09 8.07
N ALA A 201 -11.55 -12.56 8.83
CA ALA A 201 -10.35 -11.83 9.20
C ALA A 201 -9.09 -12.45 8.58
N PHE A 202 -8.00 -11.68 8.54
CA PHE A 202 -6.69 -12.15 8.11
C PHE A 202 -5.74 -12.04 9.30
N VAL A 203 -4.97 -13.10 9.54
CA VAL A 203 -3.95 -13.15 10.58
C VAL A 203 -2.61 -13.22 9.87
N ARG A 204 -1.73 -12.25 10.09
CA ARG A 204 -0.36 -12.37 9.59
C ARG A 204 0.43 -13.41 10.38
N ARG A 205 1.47 -13.97 9.76
CA ARG A 205 2.53 -14.76 10.40
C ARG A 205 3.73 -13.92 10.84
N SER A 206 3.63 -12.59 10.75
CA SER A 206 4.66 -11.63 11.14
C SER A 206 4.07 -10.44 11.88
N CYS A 207 4.82 -9.87 12.83
CA CYS A 207 4.42 -8.65 13.52
C CYS A 207 4.90 -7.39 12.78
N CYS A 208 4.00 -6.44 12.51
CA CYS A 208 4.35 -5.15 11.88
C CYS A 208 5.03 -4.14 12.82
N LEU A 209 5.23 -4.50 14.09
CA LEU A 209 5.84 -3.67 15.13
C LEU A 209 4.99 -2.48 15.60
N TYR A 210 3.81 -2.23 15.01
CA TYR A 210 2.94 -1.10 15.38
C TYR A 210 2.54 -1.08 16.85
N TYR A 211 2.39 -2.25 17.49
CA TYR A 211 2.06 -2.34 18.92
C TYR A 211 3.10 -1.68 19.85
N ARG A 212 4.28 -1.32 19.33
CA ARG A 212 5.35 -0.66 20.09
C ARG A 212 5.25 0.88 20.08
N THR A 213 4.28 1.46 19.37
CA THR A 213 4.06 2.91 19.40
C THR A 213 3.46 3.34 20.74
N GLN A 214 3.73 4.57 21.19
CA GLN A 214 3.07 5.11 22.38
C GLN A 214 1.55 5.20 22.15
N GLY A 215 0.75 4.63 23.05
CA GLY A 215 -0.71 4.53 22.86
C GLY A 215 -1.15 3.63 21.71
N GLY A 216 -0.23 2.85 21.12
CA GLY A 216 -0.50 1.92 20.04
C GLY A 216 -1.21 0.66 20.50
N GLY A 217 -2.32 0.32 19.84
CA GLY A 217 -2.96 -0.99 19.97
C GLY A 217 -2.37 -2.04 19.01
N LEU A 218 -3.02 -3.20 18.97
CA LEU A 218 -2.74 -4.22 17.96
C LEU A 218 -3.37 -3.82 16.61
N CYS A 219 -2.62 -3.93 15.52
CA CYS A 219 -3.15 -3.69 14.17
C CYS A 219 -4.26 -4.71 13.79
N GLY A 220 -5.09 -4.38 12.80
CA GLY A 220 -6.20 -5.23 12.34
C GLY A 220 -5.81 -6.69 12.04
N ASP A 221 -4.63 -6.92 11.44
CA ASP A 221 -4.14 -8.26 11.08
C ASP A 221 -3.02 -8.76 12.01
N CYS A 222 -3.04 -8.37 13.29
CA CYS A 222 -1.95 -8.67 14.22
C CYS A 222 -1.86 -10.18 14.53
N VAL A 223 -0.64 -10.71 14.51
CA VAL A 223 -0.31 -12.08 14.94
C VAL A 223 -0.38 -12.27 16.46
N LEU A 224 -0.30 -11.17 17.22
CA LEU A 224 -0.33 -11.18 18.68
C LEU A 224 -1.75 -11.05 19.25
N ARG A 225 -2.76 -10.88 18.38
CA ARG A 225 -4.15 -10.78 18.83
C ARG A 225 -4.64 -12.18 19.19
N THR A 226 -5.05 -12.37 20.43
CA THR A 226 -5.90 -13.49 20.84
C THR A 226 -7.26 -13.35 20.17
N ARG A 227 -7.71 -14.42 19.52
CA ARG A 227 -8.96 -14.53 18.76
C ARG A 227 -9.73 -15.73 19.26
#